data_AF-A0A537DQ34-F1
#
_entry.id   AF-A0A537DQ34-F1
#
_cell.length_a   1.000
_cell.length_b   1.000
_cell.length_c   1.000
_cell.angle_alpha   90.00
_cell.angle_beta   90.00
_cell.angle_gamma   90.00
#
_symmetry.space_group_name_H-M   'P 1'
#
loop_
_entity.id
_entity.type
_entity.pdbx_description
1 polymer ?
#
loop_
_entity_poly.entity_id
_entity_poly.type
_entity_poly.pdbx_seq_one_letter_code
_entity_poly.pdbx_strand_id
1 'polypeptide(L)' 'ADGRPGRLKWQRRVEPVWKHLMGNCHLTRRTEAAIAAAGFEIERIQRESIRKALPIVRPSIRGIARKV' A
#
# COMPACT_ATOMS: atom_id res chain seq x y z
N ALA A 1 1.70 4.38 0.33
CA ALA A 1 3.14 4.70 0.28
C ALA A 1 3.37 6.22 0.41
N ASP A 2 2.47 6.93 1.10
CA ASP A 2 2.15 8.30 0.73
C ASP A 2 2.66 9.18 1.87
N GLY A 3 3.47 10.18 1.53
CA GLY A 3 4.18 11.03 2.50
C GLY A 3 5.69 10.79 2.62
N ARG A 4 6.30 9.84 1.89
CA ARG A 4 7.77 9.68 1.80
C ARG A 4 8.28 9.44 0.37
N PRO A 5 8.57 10.50 -0.40
CA PRO A 5 8.89 10.38 -1.83
C PRO A 5 10.17 9.56 -2.11
N GLY A 6 11.19 9.61 -1.25
CA GLY A 6 12.41 8.82 -1.42
C GLY A 6 12.17 7.30 -1.35
N ARG A 7 11.29 6.85 -0.45
CA ARG A 7 10.90 5.43 -0.35
C ARG A 7 10.10 5.00 -1.57
N LEU A 8 9.18 5.83 -2.03
CA LEU A 8 8.36 5.53 -3.22
C LEU A 8 9.22 5.33 -4.46
N LYS A 9 10.28 6.14 -4.65
CA LYS A 9 11.25 5.97 -5.74
C LYS A 9 11.93 4.60 -5.69
N TRP A 10 12.33 4.14 -4.50
CA TRP A 10 12.93 2.81 -4.32
C TRP A 10 11.92 1.69 -4.53
N GLN A 11 10.71 1.82 -3.99
CA GLN A 11 9.62 0.86 -4.22
C GLN A 11 9.34 0.70 -5.72
N ARG A 12 9.28 1.79 -6.49
CA ARG A 12 9.10 1.74 -7.96
C ARG A 12 10.22 0.97 -8.68
N ARG A 13 11.46 1.10 -8.22
CA ARG A 13 12.60 0.38 -8.81
C ARG A 13 12.60 -1.11 -8.48
N VAL A 14 12.19 -1.47 -7.27
CA VAL A 14 12.18 -2.86 -6.79
C VAL A 14 10.92 -3.61 -7.24
N GLU A 15 9.82 -2.89 -7.49
CA GLU A 15 8.51 -3.46 -7.78
C GLU A 15 8.48 -4.48 -8.96
N PRO A 16 9.20 -4.30 -10.09
CA PRO A 16 9.19 -5.29 -11.17
C PRO A 16 9.63 -6.66 -10.69
N VAL A 17 10.79 -6.76 -10.02
CA VAL A 17 11.30 -8.03 -9.49
C VAL A 17 10.39 -8.54 -8.36
N TRP A 18 9.95 -7.64 -7.49
CA TRP A 18 9.09 -7.98 -6.35
C TRP A 18 7.78 -8.64 -6.77
N LYS A 19 7.10 -8.13 -7.81
CA LYS A 19 5.85 -8.70 -8.32
C LYS A 19 6.00 -10.16 -8.73
N HIS A 20 7.11 -10.51 -9.36
CA HIS A 20 7.37 -11.89 -9.78
C HIS A 20 7.60 -12.81 -8.58
N LEU A 21 8.30 -12.34 -7.55
CA LEU A 21 8.61 -13.14 -6.36
C LEU A 21 7.44 -13.25 -5.36
N MET A 22 6.58 -12.24 -5.28
CA MET A 22 5.59 -12.08 -4.21
C MET A 22 4.15 -12.20 -4.71
N GLY A 23 3.91 -13.03 -5.73
CA GLY A 23 2.56 -13.34 -6.22
C GLY A 23 1.80 -12.11 -6.71
N ASN A 24 2.46 -11.25 -7.48
CA ASN A 24 1.92 -9.99 -7.99
C ASN A 24 1.57 -8.97 -6.89
N CYS A 25 2.28 -8.96 -5.76
CA CYS A 25 2.17 -7.88 -4.77
C CYS A 25 2.75 -6.56 -5.32
N HIS A 26 2.01 -5.45 -5.22
CA HIS A 26 2.43 -4.13 -5.71
C HIS A 26 2.86 -3.22 -4.54
N LEU A 27 4.17 -2.94 -4.42
CA LEU A 27 4.74 -2.06 -3.39
C LEU A 27 4.24 -0.60 -3.46
N THR A 28 3.88 -0.16 -4.66
CA THR A 28 3.50 1.23 -4.97
C THR A 28 2.00 1.42 -5.11
N ARG A 29 1.20 0.37 -4.85
CA ARG A 29 -0.26 0.43 -4.93
C ARG A 29 -0.81 1.47 -3.96
N ARG A 30 -1.66 2.35 -4.49
CA ARG A 30 -2.46 3.29 -3.70
C ARG A 30 -3.73 2.57 -3.23
N THR A 31 -3.59 1.69 -2.23
CA THR A 31 -4.66 0.77 -1.80
C THR A 31 -5.94 1.50 -1.40
N GLU A 32 -5.84 2.60 -0.67
CA GLU A 32 -6.99 3.44 -0.28
C GLU A 32 -7.76 3.97 -1.50
N ALA A 33 -7.06 4.57 -2.46
CA ALA A 33 -7.67 5.05 -3.71
C ALA A 33 -8.26 3.91 -4.54
N ALA A 34 -7.61 2.73 -4.55
CA ALA A 34 -8.13 1.56 -5.25
C ALA A 34 -9.40 0.99 -4.61
N ILE A 35 -9.53 1.05 -3.27
CA ILE A 35 -10.75 0.66 -2.56
C ILE A 35 -11.86 1.66 -2.86
N ALA A 36 -11.57 2.97 -2.81
CA ALA A 36 -12.54 4.01 -3.16
C ALA A 36 -13.05 3.89 -4.61
N ALA A 37 -12.13 3.66 -5.57
CA ALA A 37 -12.47 3.46 -6.97
C ALA A 37 -13.31 2.19 -7.23
N ALA A 38 -13.30 1.23 -6.30
CA ALA A 38 -14.12 0.03 -6.37
C ALA A 38 -15.56 0.24 -5.83
N GLY A 39 -15.95 1.47 -5.48
CA GLY A 39 -17.29 1.80 -4.98
C GLY A 39 -17.48 1.61 -3.47
N PHE A 40 -16.38 1.60 -2.72
CA PHE A 40 -16.44 1.56 -1.26
C PHE A 40 -16.18 2.95 -0.66
N GLU A 41 -16.97 3.31 0.34
CA GLU A 41 -16.73 4.47 1.21
C GLU A 41 -15.77 4.06 2.34
N ILE A 42 -14.67 4.78 2.50
CA ILE A 42 -13.71 4.55 3.58
C ILE A 42 -14.24 5.23 4.85
N GLU A 43 -14.78 4.45 5.79
CA GLU A 43 -15.32 4.98 7.06
C GLU A 43 -14.20 5.35 8.05
N ARG A 44 -13.19 4.47 8.16
CA ARG A 44 -12.05 4.67 9.05
C ARG A 44 -10.79 4.12 8.42
N ILE A 45 -9.71 4.88 8.50
CA ILE A 45 -8.39 4.43 8.03
C ILE A 45 -7.29 4.88 8.98
N GLN A 46 -6.46 3.93 9.39
CA GLN A 46 -5.27 4.12 10.18
C GLN A 46 -4.06 3.79 9.32
N ARG A 47 -3.12 4.73 9.23
CA ARG A 47 -1.85 4.52 8.52
C ARG A 47 -0.82 4.05 9.53
N GLU A 48 -0.23 2.89 9.28
CA GLU A 48 0.67 2.24 10.20
C GLU A 48 1.97 1.80 9.53
N SER A 49 2.93 1.41 10.36
CA SER A 49 4.16 0.78 9.92
C SER A 49 4.25 -0.58 10.59
N ILE A 50 4.20 -1.65 9.80
CA ILE A 50 4.38 -3.01 10.29
C ILE A 50 5.74 -3.12 10.99
N ARG A 51 5.74 -3.59 12.23
CA ARG A 51 6.98 -3.81 13.01
C ARG A 51 7.71 -5.03 12.43
N LYS A 52 9.05 -5.00 12.40
CA LYS A 52 9.96 -6.04 11.87
C LYS A 52 9.91 -6.29 10.34
N ALA A 53 8.95 -5.72 9.61
CA ALA A 53 8.96 -5.80 8.16
C ALA A 53 10.10 -4.94 7.55
N LEU A 54 10.52 -5.24 6.32
CA LEU A 54 11.55 -4.46 5.61
C LEU A 54 11.04 -3.05 5.27
N PRO A 55 11.87 -1.98 5.32
CA PRO A 55 11.44 -0.60 5.11
C PRO A 55 10.61 -0.33 3.85
N ILE A 56 10.81 -1.12 2.79
CA ILE A 56 10.07 -1.04 1.52
C ILE A 56 8.66 -1.64 1.57
N VAL A 57 8.35 -2.53 2.52
CA VAL A 57 7.03 -3.17 2.71
C VAL A 57 6.35 -2.78 4.03
N ARG A 58 7.06 -2.10 4.94
CA ARG A 58 6.51 -1.65 6.22
C ARG A 58 5.23 -0.81 6.14
N PRO A 59 5.05 0.12 5.18
CA PRO A 59 3.84 0.94 5.14
C PRO A 59 2.59 0.10 4.98
N SER A 60 1.65 0.25 5.90
CA SER A 60 0.35 -0.41 5.85
C SER A 60 -0.77 0.56 6.16
N ILE A 61 -1.98 0.17 5.76
CA ILE A 61 -3.22 0.81 6.18
C ILE A 61 -4.11 -0.25 6.83
N ARG A 62 -4.85 0.13 7.87
CA ARG A 62 -5.85 -0.71 8.53
C ARG A 62 -7.10 0.11 8.76
N GLY A 63 -8.28 -0.44 8.51
CA GLY A 63 -9.50 0.36 8.53
C GLY A 63 -10.76 -0.44 8.23
N ILE A 64 -11.87 0.30 8.12
CA ILE A 64 -13.19 -0.20 7.74
C ILE A 64 -13.62 0.57 6.49
N ALA A 65 -14.14 -0.16 5.51
CA ALA A 65 -14.76 0.38 4.32
C ALA A 65 -16.14 -0.26 4.14
N ARG A 66 -17.12 0.53 3.70
CA ARG A 66 -18.51 0.11 3.49
C ARG A 66 -18.85 0.22 2.02
N LYS A 67 -19.56 -0.78 1.49
CA LYS A 67 -20.04 -0.73 0.10
C LYS A 67 -21.14 0.34 0.01
N VAL A 68 -21.01 1.22 -0.98
CA VAL A 68 -22.06 2.18 -1.34
C VAL A 68 -23.02 1.55 -2.34
#